data_AF-A0A7V4PLS7-F1
#
_entry.id   AF-A0A7V4PLS7-F1
#
_cell.length_a   1.000
_cell.length_b   1.000
_cell.length_c   1.000
_cell.angle_alpha   90.00
_cell.angle_beta   90.00
_cell.angle_gamma   90.00
#
_symmetry.space_group_name_H-M   'P 1'
#
loop_
_entity.id
_entity.type
_entity.pdbx_description
1 polymer ?
#
loop_
_entity_poly.entity_id
_entity_poly.type
_entity_poly.pdbx_seq_one_letter_code
_entity_poly.pdbx_strand_id
1 'polypeptide(L)'
;MSLNMVVGFGGMFQFHHGVFYGVGAYATALMLTKTSLPTWIGFMTGPIVATLTGLIIGGFCVRLTRLYFAMLQISLGSLLWAIVYRWYSFTGGDDGIHGIRMPSILQSLNNSYYFILMILTLSLFLMHKILKSPFGKTLQAIRDNPQRCEAVGINVRRYQLLGIVIATFFAGVAGVLFVILERS
;
A
#
# COMPACT_ATOMS: atom_id res chain seq x y z
N MET A 1 -4.53 -8.47 -5.28
CA MET A 1 -3.28 -9.24 -5.51
C MET A 1 -2.15 -8.83 -4.56
N SER A 2 -2.02 -7.55 -4.19
CA SER A 2 -1.02 -7.08 -3.21
C SER A 2 -1.11 -7.79 -1.86
N LEU A 3 -2.31 -7.94 -1.29
CA LEU A 3 -2.51 -8.69 -0.04
C LEU A 3 -2.08 -10.16 -0.18
N ASN A 4 -2.41 -10.80 -1.32
CA ASN A 4 -2.07 -12.19 -1.57
C ASN A 4 -0.54 -12.41 -1.64
N MET A 5 0.21 -11.40 -2.06
CA MET A 5 1.68 -11.46 -2.06
C MET A 5 2.25 -11.63 -0.66
N VAL A 6 1.62 -11.05 0.37
CA VAL A 6 2.08 -11.13 1.76
C VAL A 6 1.46 -12.34 2.49
N VAL A 7 0.15 -12.54 2.34
CA VAL A 7 -0.58 -13.62 3.01
C VAL A 7 -0.35 -14.96 2.31
N GLY A 8 -0.66 -15.04 1.02
CA GLY A 8 -0.60 -16.28 0.25
C GLY A 8 0.83 -16.73 -0.01
N PHE A 9 1.69 -15.84 -0.54
CA PHE A 9 3.07 -16.19 -0.89
C PHE A 9 4.04 -16.07 0.29
N GLY A 10 3.87 -15.08 1.17
CA GLY A 10 4.74 -14.86 2.33
C GLY A 10 4.33 -15.51 3.64
N GLY A 11 3.11 -16.05 3.74
CA GLY A 11 2.63 -16.69 4.97
C GLY A 11 2.43 -15.75 6.15
N MET A 12 2.44 -14.44 5.91
CA MET A 12 2.32 -13.42 6.95
C MET A 12 0.88 -12.93 7.01
N PHE A 13 0.26 -13.00 8.19
CA PHE A 13 -1.12 -12.55 8.39
C PHE A 13 -1.19 -11.01 8.41
N GLN A 14 -1.44 -10.39 7.26
CA GLN A 14 -1.56 -8.94 7.11
C GLN A 14 -3.02 -8.47 7.06
N PHE A 15 -3.64 -8.19 8.21
CA PHE A 15 -5.08 -7.88 8.28
C PHE A 15 -5.44 -6.41 8.03
N HIS A 16 -4.52 -5.47 8.21
CA HIS A 16 -4.81 -4.03 8.03
C HIS A 16 -4.47 -3.49 6.64
N HIS A 17 -4.33 -4.34 5.63
CA HIS A 17 -3.81 -3.92 4.33
C HIS A 17 -4.59 -2.77 3.68
N GLY A 18 -5.90 -2.65 3.95
CA GLY A 18 -6.74 -1.53 3.51
C GLY A 18 -6.31 -0.16 4.07
N VAL A 19 -5.59 -0.12 5.18
CA VAL A 19 -5.06 1.13 5.74
C VAL A 19 -4.02 1.76 4.82
N PHE A 20 -3.18 0.97 4.14
CA PHE A 20 -2.20 1.50 3.18
C PHE A 20 -2.85 2.06 1.92
N TYR A 21 -3.98 1.48 1.52
CA TYR A 21 -4.84 2.05 0.49
C TYR A 21 -5.39 3.42 0.92
N GLY A 22 -5.92 3.52 2.14
CA GLY A 22 -6.40 4.79 2.70
C GLY A 22 -5.28 5.84 2.82
N VAL A 23 -4.11 5.46 3.34
CA VAL A 23 -2.92 6.33 3.43
C VAL A 23 -2.51 6.85 2.05
N GLY A 24 -2.51 6.01 1.02
CA GLY A 24 -2.21 6.43 -0.35
C GLY A 24 -3.24 7.42 -0.91
N ALA A 25 -4.53 7.18 -0.64
CA ALA A 25 -5.61 8.07 -1.03
C ALA A 25 -5.51 9.44 -0.34
N TYR A 26 -5.37 9.47 0.99
CA TYR A 26 -5.22 10.71 1.75
C TYR A 26 -3.95 11.49 1.38
N ALA A 27 -2.81 10.81 1.20
CA ALA A 27 -1.57 11.47 0.80
C ALA A 27 -1.71 12.15 -0.58
N THR A 28 -2.40 11.51 -1.51
CA THR A 28 -2.69 12.08 -2.84
C THR A 28 -3.67 13.24 -2.73
N ALA A 29 -4.79 13.05 -2.03
CA ALA A 29 -5.82 14.06 -1.86
C ALA A 29 -5.29 15.32 -1.17
N LEU A 30 -4.49 15.17 -0.11
CA LEU A 30 -3.84 16.28 0.59
C LEU A 30 -2.84 17.00 -0.29
N MET A 31 -2.03 16.28 -1.07
CA MET A 31 -1.09 16.92 -1.98
C MET A 31 -1.81 17.76 -3.04
N LEU A 32 -2.87 17.21 -3.64
CA LEU A 32 -3.62 17.90 -4.69
C LEU A 32 -4.48 19.08 -4.21
N THR A 33 -4.82 19.12 -2.92
CA THR A 33 -5.66 20.18 -2.34
C THR A 33 -4.87 21.25 -1.61
N LYS A 34 -3.82 20.86 -0.88
CA LYS A 34 -3.03 21.79 -0.04
C LYS A 34 -1.76 22.30 -0.72
N THR A 35 -1.33 21.70 -1.82
CA THR A 35 -0.15 22.17 -2.56
C THR A 35 -0.50 22.55 -3.99
N SER A 36 0.27 23.50 -4.54
CA SER A 36 0.20 23.93 -5.95
C SER A 36 1.08 23.08 -6.87
N LEU A 37 1.56 21.93 -6.40
CA LEU A 37 2.44 21.06 -7.19
C LEU A 37 1.69 20.45 -8.38
N PRO A 38 2.42 20.11 -9.47
CA PRO A 38 1.85 19.39 -10.60
C PRO A 38 1.12 18.12 -10.16
N THR A 39 -0.08 17.87 -10.71
CA THR A 39 -0.93 16.73 -10.33
C THR A 39 -0.21 15.38 -10.44
N TRP A 40 0.67 15.24 -11.44
CA TRP A 40 1.47 14.03 -11.63
C TRP A 40 2.40 13.73 -10.44
N ILE A 41 2.97 14.76 -9.82
CA ILE A 41 3.76 14.61 -8.59
C ILE A 41 2.84 14.22 -7.44
N GLY A 42 1.64 14.81 -7.37
CA GLY A 42 0.60 14.43 -6.42
C GLY A 42 0.18 12.95 -6.51
N PHE A 43 0.16 12.37 -7.71
CA PHE A 43 -0.12 10.93 -7.86
C PHE A 43 1.03 10.04 -7.38
N MET A 44 2.28 10.50 -7.45
CA MET A 44 3.42 9.72 -6.97
C MET A 44 3.52 9.74 -5.44
N THR A 45 2.93 10.71 -4.75
CA THR A 45 3.04 10.80 -3.29
C THR A 45 2.25 9.69 -2.59
N GLY A 46 1.10 9.27 -3.14
CA GLY A 46 0.30 8.17 -2.58
C GLY A 46 1.09 6.88 -2.38
N PRO A 47 1.66 6.28 -3.44
CA PRO A 47 2.46 5.06 -3.34
C PRO A 47 3.69 5.24 -2.46
N ILE A 48 4.38 6.40 -2.53
CA ILE A 48 5.58 6.67 -1.73
C ILE A 48 5.23 6.69 -0.24
N VAL A 49 4.20 7.44 0.16
CA VAL A 49 3.80 7.54 1.57
C VAL A 49 3.30 6.19 2.08
N ALA A 50 2.48 5.47 1.31
CA ALA A 50 2.04 4.12 1.67
C ALA A 50 3.22 3.13 1.85
N THR A 51 4.26 3.27 1.00
CA THR A 51 5.49 2.48 1.10
C THR A 51 6.27 2.81 2.37
N LEU A 52 6.44 4.10 2.69
CA LEU A 52 7.13 4.56 3.89
C LEU A 52 6.39 4.11 5.17
N THR A 53 5.07 4.26 5.21
CA THR A 53 4.25 3.78 6.33
C THR A 53 4.36 2.25 6.45
N GLY A 54 4.35 1.53 5.32
CA GLY A 54 4.55 0.08 5.28
C GLY A 54 5.93 -0.36 5.76
N LEU A 55 6.97 0.39 5.43
CA LEU A 55 8.34 0.15 5.90
C LEU A 55 8.45 0.35 7.41
N ILE A 56 7.87 1.42 7.94
CA ILE A 56 7.87 1.72 9.37
C ILE A 56 7.11 0.62 10.13
N ILE A 57 5.84 0.39 9.78
CA ILE A 57 4.99 -0.60 10.44
C ILE A 57 5.56 -2.00 10.27
N GLY A 58 5.93 -2.37 9.04
CA GLY A 58 6.53 -3.65 8.72
C GLY A 58 7.81 -3.88 9.51
N GLY A 59 8.67 -2.87 9.65
CA GLY A 59 9.93 -2.96 10.39
C GLY A 59 9.74 -3.34 11.85
N PHE A 60 8.67 -2.87 12.50
CA PHE A 60 8.29 -3.30 13.85
C PHE A 60 7.66 -4.69 13.84
N CYS A 61 6.69 -4.93 12.96
CA CYS A 61 5.91 -6.16 12.96
C CYS A 61 6.76 -7.41 12.68
N VAL A 62 7.71 -7.38 11.73
CA VAL A 62 8.52 -8.56 11.35
C VAL A 62 9.43 -9.10 12.48
N ARG A 63 9.54 -8.39 13.59
CA ARG A 63 10.27 -8.84 14.78
C ARG A 63 9.43 -9.70 15.73
N LEU A 64 8.12 -9.78 15.51
CA LEU A 64 7.16 -10.47 16.36
C LEU A 64 6.81 -11.87 15.82
N THR A 65 6.32 -12.74 16.71
CA THR A 65 5.78 -14.05 16.34
C THR A 65 4.40 -13.92 15.67
N ARG A 66 3.94 -14.93 14.92
CA ARG A 66 2.76 -14.82 14.03
C ARG A 66 1.50 -14.25 14.69
N LEU A 67 1.19 -14.65 15.92
CA LEU A 67 -0.01 -14.18 16.64
C LEU A 67 0.13 -12.70 17.04
N TYR A 68 1.25 -12.33 17.64
CA TYR A 68 1.52 -10.94 18.03
C TYR A 68 1.69 -10.01 16.83
N PHE A 69 2.24 -10.52 15.72
CA PHE A 69 2.29 -9.83 14.44
C PHE A 69 0.88 -9.40 14.02
N ALA A 70 -0.06 -10.35 13.96
CA ALA A 70 -1.44 -10.09 13.54
C ALA A 70 -2.18 -9.13 14.48
N MET A 71 -2.02 -9.29 15.80
CA MET A 71 -2.65 -8.40 16.79
C MET A 71 -2.12 -6.98 16.69
N LEU A 72 -0.79 -6.80 16.65
CA LEU A 72 -0.18 -5.48 16.52
C LEU A 72 -0.63 -4.80 15.23
N GLN A 73 -0.70 -5.57 14.14
CA GLN A 73 -1.21 -5.14 12.86
C GLN A 73 -2.63 -4.53 12.99
N ILE A 74 -3.57 -5.24 13.59
CA ILE A 74 -4.94 -4.71 13.78
C ILE A 74 -4.91 -3.42 14.61
N SER A 75 -4.19 -3.41 15.73
CA SER A 75 -4.09 -2.23 16.61
C SER A 75 -3.48 -1.01 15.91
N LEU A 76 -2.43 -1.19 15.11
CA LEU A 76 -1.81 -0.12 14.33
C LEU A 76 -2.75 0.39 13.22
N GLY A 77 -3.54 -0.49 12.62
CA GLY A 77 -4.57 -0.11 11.67
C GLY A 77 -5.64 0.77 12.31
N SER A 78 -6.15 0.37 13.48
CA SER A 78 -7.12 1.15 14.26
C SER A 78 -6.55 2.49 14.73
N LEU A 79 -5.26 2.54 15.09
CA LEU A 79 -4.56 3.78 15.45
C LEU A 79 -4.52 4.75 14.26
N LEU A 80 -4.13 4.28 13.07
CA LEU A 80 -4.10 5.13 11.88
C LEU A 80 -5.50 5.64 11.51
N TRP A 81 -6.52 4.79 11.61
CA TRP A 81 -7.91 5.22 11.44
C TRP A 81 -8.29 6.31 12.46
N ALA A 82 -7.99 6.12 13.74
CA ALA A 82 -8.29 7.10 14.78
C ALA A 82 -7.58 8.44 14.58
N ILE A 83 -6.33 8.41 14.10
CA ILE A 83 -5.58 9.63 13.74
C ILE A 83 -6.29 10.35 12.60
N VAL A 84 -6.61 9.64 11.51
CA VAL A 84 -7.27 10.23 10.35
C VAL A 84 -8.64 10.80 10.71
N TYR A 85 -9.42 10.08 11.51
CA TYR A 85 -10.77 10.48 11.89
C TYR A 85 -10.80 11.68 12.86
N ARG A 86 -9.80 11.80 13.75
CA ARG A 86 -9.77 12.88 14.76
C ARG A 86 -9.02 14.13 14.32
N TRP A 87 -8.21 14.06 13.25
CA TRP A 87 -7.31 15.14 12.87
C TRP A 87 -7.94 16.13 11.86
N TYR A 88 -8.99 16.81 12.28
CA TYR A 88 -9.75 17.76 11.44
C TYR A 88 -8.88 18.78 10.70
N SER A 89 -7.91 19.42 11.36
CA SER A 89 -7.08 20.45 10.73
C SER A 89 -6.23 19.93 9.56
N PHE A 90 -5.86 18.64 9.58
CA PHE A 90 -5.02 18.06 8.55
C PHE A 90 -5.81 17.23 7.54
N THR A 91 -6.58 16.25 7.99
CA THR A 91 -7.28 15.26 7.13
C THR A 91 -8.73 15.61 6.83
N GLY A 92 -9.31 16.60 7.51
CA GLY A 92 -10.75 16.88 7.46
C GLY A 92 -11.58 15.97 8.35
N GLY A 93 -10.96 15.08 9.14
CA GLY A 93 -11.69 14.22 10.08
C GLY A 93 -12.70 13.31 9.38
N ASP A 94 -13.94 13.34 9.84
CA ASP A 94 -15.09 12.62 9.26
C ASP A 94 -15.70 13.33 8.04
N ASP A 95 -15.50 14.65 7.89
CA ASP A 95 -15.90 15.38 6.67
C ASP A 95 -15.05 14.94 5.45
N GLY A 96 -13.81 14.49 5.69
CA GLY A 96 -12.90 14.08 4.64
C GLY A 96 -12.38 15.25 3.78
N ILE A 97 -11.95 14.94 2.55
CA ILE A 97 -11.32 15.92 1.65
C ILE A 97 -12.12 16.01 0.35
N HIS A 98 -12.59 17.22 0.04
CA HIS A 98 -13.39 17.52 -1.15
C HIS A 98 -12.69 18.50 -2.10
N GLY A 99 -13.24 18.65 -3.30
CA GLY A 99 -12.81 19.67 -4.26
C GLY A 99 -11.45 19.41 -4.94
N ILE A 100 -10.97 18.17 -4.93
CA ILE A 100 -9.69 17.77 -5.51
C ILE A 100 -9.66 18.10 -7.01
N ARG A 101 -8.74 18.93 -7.49
CA ARG A 101 -8.70 19.33 -8.92
C ARG A 101 -7.87 18.34 -9.77
N MET A 102 -8.54 17.68 -10.72
CA MET A 102 -7.92 16.80 -11.71
C MET A 102 -7.56 17.54 -12.99
N PRO A 103 -6.46 17.12 -13.65
CA PRO A 103 -6.02 17.67 -14.92
C PRO A 103 -7.08 17.41 -16.00
N SER A 104 -7.17 18.30 -16.98
CA SER A 104 -8.16 18.27 -18.08
C SER A 104 -8.22 16.91 -18.80
N ILE A 105 -7.08 16.21 -18.89
CA ILE A 105 -6.97 14.88 -19.51
C ILE A 105 -7.80 13.83 -18.76
N LEU A 106 -7.95 13.94 -17.44
CA LEU A 106 -8.66 12.99 -16.56
C LEU A 106 -10.01 13.51 -16.07
N GLN A 107 -10.55 14.56 -16.70
CA GLN A 107 -11.90 15.06 -16.35
C GLN A 107 -13.01 14.30 -17.09
N SER A 108 -12.69 13.66 -18.21
CA SER A 108 -13.65 12.82 -18.93
C SER A 108 -13.67 11.41 -18.34
N LEU A 109 -14.89 10.88 -18.11
CA LEU A 109 -15.12 9.53 -17.60
C LEU A 109 -14.37 8.46 -18.43
N ASN A 110 -14.36 8.61 -19.76
CA ASN A 110 -13.68 7.68 -20.67
C ASN A 110 -12.16 7.69 -20.45
N ASN A 111 -11.56 8.88 -20.36
CA ASN A 111 -10.12 9.01 -20.18
C ASN A 111 -9.67 8.48 -18.81
N SER A 112 -10.44 8.77 -17.75
CA SER A 112 -10.18 8.23 -16.41
C SER A 112 -10.31 6.72 -16.38
N TYR A 113 -11.31 6.15 -17.05
CA TYR A 113 -11.46 4.71 -17.19
C TYR A 113 -10.24 4.06 -17.87
N TYR A 114 -9.81 4.56 -19.03
CA TYR A 114 -8.65 4.00 -19.74
C TYR A 114 -7.35 4.20 -18.94
N PHE A 115 -7.19 5.32 -18.24
CA PHE A 115 -6.05 5.56 -17.37
C PHE A 115 -6.00 4.56 -16.21
N ILE A 116 -7.12 4.37 -15.50
CA ILE A 116 -7.23 3.39 -14.40
C ILE A 116 -6.95 1.98 -14.92
N LEU A 117 -7.53 1.61 -16.07
CA LEU A 117 -7.32 0.30 -16.69
C LEU A 117 -5.84 0.08 -17.05
N MET A 118 -5.18 1.09 -17.61
CA MET A 118 -3.75 1.04 -17.92
C MET A 118 -2.90 0.82 -16.66
N ILE A 119 -3.13 1.59 -15.59
CA ILE A 119 -2.35 1.45 -14.35
C ILE A 119 -2.67 0.13 -13.63
N LEU A 120 -3.93 -0.32 -13.65
CA LEU A 120 -4.33 -1.59 -13.06
C LEU A 120 -3.65 -2.77 -13.77
N THR A 121 -3.72 -2.80 -15.10
CA THR A 121 -3.07 -3.86 -15.90
C THR A 121 -1.56 -3.86 -15.72
N LEU A 122 -0.91 -2.69 -15.72
CA LEU A 122 0.51 -2.56 -15.44
C LEU A 122 0.86 -3.08 -14.03
N SER A 123 0.06 -2.72 -13.02
CA SER A 123 0.28 -3.15 -11.64
C SER A 123 0.11 -4.66 -11.47
N LEU A 124 -0.90 -5.26 -12.11
CA LEU A 124 -1.10 -6.72 -12.13
C LEU A 124 0.06 -7.43 -12.83
N PHE A 125 0.51 -6.92 -13.97
CA PHE A 125 1.66 -7.46 -14.71
C PHE A 125 2.94 -7.41 -13.88
N LEU A 126 3.23 -6.27 -13.23
CA LEU A 126 4.41 -6.12 -12.37
C LEU A 126 4.35 -7.04 -11.16
N MET A 127 3.21 -7.11 -10.44
CA MET A 127 3.04 -8.05 -9.33
C MET A 127 3.25 -9.50 -9.77
N HIS A 128 2.71 -9.90 -10.93
CA HIS A 128 2.91 -11.24 -11.48
C HIS A 128 4.38 -11.54 -11.79
N LYS A 129 5.10 -10.59 -12.39
CA LYS A 129 6.55 -10.71 -12.65
C LYS A 129 7.33 -10.84 -11.35
N ILE A 130 7.01 -10.04 -10.32
CA ILE A 130 7.66 -10.10 -9.00
C ILE A 130 7.42 -11.47 -8.33
N LEU A 131 6.19 -11.99 -8.38
CA LEU A 131 5.84 -13.29 -7.80
C LEU A 131 6.53 -14.46 -8.51
N LYS A 132 6.74 -14.38 -9.84
CA LYS A 132 7.48 -15.39 -10.61
C LYS A 132 9.02 -15.26 -10.52
N SER A 133 9.52 -14.14 -10.02
CA SER A 133 10.95 -13.89 -9.87
C SER A 133 11.58 -14.71 -8.73
N PRO A 134 12.93 -14.75 -8.61
CA PRO A 134 13.61 -15.40 -7.48
C PRO A 134 13.12 -14.88 -6.11
N PHE A 135 12.78 -13.59 -6.01
CA PHE A 135 12.22 -13.02 -4.79
C PHE A 135 10.92 -13.72 -4.35
N GLY A 136 9.98 -13.93 -5.27
CA GLY A 136 8.72 -14.60 -4.98
C GLY A 136 8.88 -16.07 -4.62
N LYS A 137 9.86 -16.77 -5.23
CA LYS A 137 10.21 -18.15 -4.87
C LYS A 137 10.83 -18.23 -3.48
N THR A 138 11.75 -17.33 -3.15
CA THR A 138 12.32 -17.23 -1.80
C THR A 138 11.24 -16.94 -0.76
N LEU A 139 10.29 -16.07 -1.07
CA LEU A 139 9.19 -15.74 -0.18
C LEU A 139 8.28 -16.95 0.10
N GLN A 140 8.01 -17.79 -0.91
CA GLN A 140 7.31 -19.07 -0.74
C GLN A 140 8.11 -20.06 0.11
N ALA A 141 9.42 -20.19 -0.12
CA ALA A 141 10.26 -21.06 0.69
C ALA A 141 10.25 -20.64 2.17
N ILE A 142 10.29 -19.32 2.43
CA ILE A 142 10.20 -18.75 3.78
C ILE A 142 8.84 -19.07 4.43
N ARG A 143 7.74 -19.01 3.67
CA ARG A 143 6.41 -19.39 4.15
C ARG A 143 6.38 -20.85 4.60
N ASP A 144 6.95 -21.73 3.80
CA ASP A 144 6.87 -23.18 4.00
C ASP A 144 7.76 -23.64 5.17
N ASN A 145 9.01 -23.14 5.26
CA ASN A 145 9.88 -23.40 6.41
C ASN A 145 10.91 -22.27 6.62
N PRO A 146 10.63 -21.30 7.53
CA PRO A 146 11.53 -20.18 7.76
C PRO A 146 12.85 -20.61 8.43
N GLN A 147 12.82 -21.60 9.32
CA GLN A 147 14.01 -22.09 10.03
C GLN A 147 15.01 -22.72 9.05
N ARG A 148 14.53 -23.48 8.07
CA ARG A 148 15.36 -24.05 7.01
C ARG A 148 15.95 -22.98 6.10
N CYS A 149 15.19 -21.93 5.80
CA CYS A 149 15.69 -20.80 5.02
C CYS A 149 16.81 -20.07 5.76
N GLU A 150 16.67 -19.84 7.06
CA GLU A 150 17.72 -19.23 7.89
C GLU A 150 18.98 -20.08 7.93
N ALA A 151 18.85 -21.42 8.01
CA ALA A 151 19.99 -22.34 8.01
C ALA A 151 20.83 -22.30 6.71
N VAL A 152 20.22 -21.92 5.58
CA VAL A 152 20.91 -21.75 4.27
C VAL A 152 21.36 -20.29 4.07
N GLY A 153 21.26 -19.44 5.10
CA GLY A 153 21.76 -18.05 5.09
C GLY A 153 20.77 -17.01 4.57
N ILE A 154 19.50 -17.37 4.35
CA ILE A 154 18.47 -16.41 3.93
C ILE A 154 18.03 -15.58 5.14
N ASN A 155 18.11 -14.25 5.03
CA ASN A 155 17.59 -13.36 6.06
C ASN A 155 16.05 -13.24 5.95
N VAL A 156 15.33 -14.13 6.62
CA VAL A 156 13.87 -14.21 6.60
C VAL A 156 13.20 -12.85 6.84
N ARG A 157 13.62 -12.15 7.90
CA ARG A 157 13.02 -10.86 8.29
C ARG A 157 13.14 -9.79 7.20
N ARG A 158 14.28 -9.72 6.51
CA ARG A 158 14.47 -8.77 5.40
C ARG A 158 13.55 -9.07 4.22
N TYR A 159 13.41 -10.34 3.83
CA TYR A 159 12.52 -10.73 2.73
C TYR A 159 11.04 -10.51 3.07
N GLN A 160 10.65 -10.78 4.32
CA GLN A 160 9.32 -10.47 4.83
C GLN A 160 9.02 -8.98 4.80
N LEU A 161 9.96 -8.14 5.27
CA LEU A 161 9.83 -6.69 5.22
C LEU A 161 9.71 -6.18 3.78
N LEU A 162 10.56 -6.66 2.87
CA LEU A 162 10.48 -6.32 1.45
C LEU A 162 9.13 -6.71 0.85
N GLY A 163 8.59 -7.87 1.22
CA GLY A 163 7.26 -8.32 0.79
C GLY A 163 6.16 -7.35 1.23
N ILE A 164 6.23 -6.89 2.48
CA ILE A 164 5.29 -5.89 3.02
C ILE A 164 5.45 -4.56 2.24
N VAL A 165 6.67 -4.04 2.10
CA VAL A 165 6.97 -2.78 1.41
C VAL A 165 6.43 -2.78 -0.03
N ILE A 166 6.66 -3.86 -0.77
CA ILE A 166 6.16 -3.98 -2.15
C ILE A 166 4.62 -4.04 -2.15
N ALA A 167 4.02 -4.78 -1.23
CA ALA A 167 2.57 -4.88 -1.16
C ALA A 167 1.91 -3.54 -0.77
N THR A 168 2.50 -2.78 0.15
CA THR A 168 1.96 -1.47 0.55
C THR A 168 2.14 -0.41 -0.53
N PHE A 169 3.20 -0.50 -1.35
CA PHE A 169 3.34 0.33 -2.55
C PHE A 169 2.12 0.15 -3.48
N PHE A 170 1.79 -1.10 -3.84
CA PHE A 170 0.65 -1.37 -4.72
C PHE A 170 -0.70 -1.04 -4.08
N ALA A 171 -0.82 -1.14 -2.75
CA ALA A 171 -2.00 -0.66 -2.03
C ALA A 171 -2.13 0.88 -2.16
N GLY A 172 -1.02 1.60 -2.04
CA GLY A 172 -1.00 3.05 -2.24
C GLY A 172 -1.36 3.47 -3.66
N VAL A 173 -0.89 2.73 -4.68
CA VAL A 173 -1.31 2.93 -6.09
C VAL A 173 -2.83 2.78 -6.22
N ALA A 174 -3.41 1.74 -5.60
CA ALA A 174 -4.86 1.57 -5.62
C ALA A 174 -5.60 2.75 -4.94
N GLY A 175 -5.04 3.32 -3.87
CA GLY A 175 -5.57 4.52 -3.23
C GLY A 175 -5.57 5.75 -4.14
N VAL A 176 -4.54 5.93 -4.96
CA VAL A 176 -4.50 7.00 -5.98
C VAL A 176 -5.58 6.82 -7.03
N LEU A 177 -5.74 5.59 -7.52
CA LEU A 177 -6.76 5.27 -8.53
C LEU A 177 -8.18 5.53 -8.00
N PHE A 178 -8.42 5.27 -6.72
CA PHE A 178 -9.69 5.60 -6.06
C PHE A 178 -9.97 7.10 -6.06
N VAL A 179 -8.97 7.93 -5.74
CA VAL A 179 -9.13 9.40 -5.77
C VAL A 179 -9.46 9.91 -7.18
N ILE A 180 -8.93 9.25 -8.21
CA ILE A 180 -9.22 9.60 -9.61
C ILE A 180 -10.66 9.21 -9.97
N LEU A 181 -11.12 8.03 -9.53
CA LEU A 181 -12.45 7.51 -9.81
C LEU A 181 -13.56 8.31 -9.10
N GLU A 182 -13.37 8.62 -7.82
CA GLU A 182 -14.39 9.31 -7.00
C GLU A 182 -14.73 10.72 -7.53
N ARG A 183 -13.82 11.30 -8.33
CA ARG A 183 -13.95 12.66 -8.84
C ARG A 183 -14.29 12.75 -10.33
N SER A 184 -14.29 11.62 -11.06
CA SER A 184 -14.65 11.54 -12.49
C SER A 184 -16.13 11.28 -12.69
#